data_AF-A0A2N2FTY8-F1
#
_entry.id   AF-A0A2N2FTY8-F1
#
_cell.length_a   1.000
_cell.length_b   1.000
_cell.length_c   1.000
_cell.angle_alpha   90.00
_cell.angle_beta   90.00
_cell.angle_gamma   90.00
#
_symmetry.space_group_name_H-M   'P 1'
#
loop_
_entity.id
_entity.type
_entity.pdbx_description
1 polymer ?
#
loop_
_entity_poly.entity_id
_entity_poly.type
_entity_poly.pdbx_seq_one_letter_code
_entity_poly.pdbx_strand_id
1 'polypeptide(L)'
;MHELLRRYRALLTSLDQWFAAQQGEMPNAIVCADGCSGCCRGLFDISLLDACLLRAGFDQLPAVIRAGVVAKAETRLVDLQERWPGFSPPYLLNHMDDSLWTEMPENDLTPCPLLDPAGRCLVYAYRPMTCRLHGLPQIDLSGEIFLGEWCSRNFIGLNPLEIDKLRHDFQQLFTEEFILLRAFAKELCGLDSAELDTFIPLAMLIDFDGFDWQAWGEQQRADFHRAGHESAGF
;
A
#
# COMPACT_ATOMS: atom_id res chain seq x y z
N MET A 1 -5.27 -16.17 -8.71
CA MET A 1 -5.62 -14.94 -8.00
C MET A 1 -6.04 -15.21 -6.55
N HIS A 2 -7.11 -15.98 -6.32
CA HIS A 2 -7.60 -16.31 -4.98
C HIS A 2 -6.53 -16.90 -4.04
N GLU A 3 -5.69 -17.82 -4.54
CA GLU A 3 -4.62 -18.43 -3.73
C GLU A 3 -3.52 -17.42 -3.35
N LEU A 4 -3.13 -16.52 -4.25
CA LEU A 4 -2.15 -15.46 -3.95
C LEU A 4 -2.68 -14.50 -2.89
N LEU A 5 -3.94 -14.05 -3.03
CA LEU A 5 -4.59 -13.22 -2.01
C LEU A 5 -4.69 -13.92 -0.66
N ARG A 6 -4.98 -15.23 -0.64
CA ARG A 6 -5.01 -16.02 0.60
C ARG A 6 -3.64 -16.08 1.28
N ARG A 7 -2.58 -16.32 0.51
CA ARG A 7 -1.19 -16.33 1.03
C ARG A 7 -0.77 -14.95 1.52
N TYR A 8 -1.07 -13.90 0.75
CA TYR A 8 -0.76 -12.53 1.14
C TYR A 8 -1.50 -12.11 2.42
N ARG A 9 -2.79 -12.47 2.54
CA ARG A 9 -3.54 -12.25 3.77
C ARG A 9 -2.93 -12.96 4.98
N ALA A 10 -2.37 -14.16 4.79
CA ALA A 10 -1.68 -14.87 5.86
C ALA A 10 -0.40 -14.13 6.31
N LEU A 11 0.39 -13.61 5.36
CA LEU A 11 1.56 -12.76 5.64
C LEU A 11 1.16 -11.47 6.39
N LEU A 12 0.10 -10.79 5.95
CA LEU A 12 -0.41 -9.61 6.65
C LEU A 12 -0.94 -9.93 8.05
N THR A 13 -1.49 -11.14 8.23
CA THR A 13 -1.99 -11.60 9.53
C THR A 13 -0.84 -11.88 10.50
N SER A 14 0.31 -12.42 10.05
CA SER A 14 1.48 -12.59 10.93
C SER A 14 2.02 -11.24 11.38
N LEU A 15 2.01 -10.23 10.50
CA LEU A 15 2.37 -8.86 10.85
C LEU A 15 1.39 -8.25 11.88
N ASP A 16 0.09 -8.44 11.69
CA ASP A 16 -0.93 -8.00 12.66
C ASP A 16 -0.72 -8.66 14.04
N GLN A 17 -0.35 -9.95 14.08
CA GLN A 17 -0.07 -10.68 15.31
C GLN A 17 1.18 -10.14 16.02
N TRP A 18 2.26 -9.87 15.27
CA TRP A 18 3.45 -9.23 15.83
C TRP A 18 3.11 -7.86 16.41
N PHE A 19 2.41 -7.01 15.65
CA PHE A 19 2.03 -5.67 16.11
C PHE A 19 1.19 -5.73 17.39
N ALA A 20 0.19 -6.61 17.44
CA ALA A 20 -0.66 -6.82 18.61
C ALA A 20 0.12 -7.30 19.84
N ALA A 21 1.14 -8.16 19.65
CA ALA A 21 2.02 -8.57 20.72
C ALA A 21 2.80 -7.37 21.28
N GLN A 22 3.35 -6.51 20.41
CA GLN A 22 4.07 -5.30 20.85
C GLN A 22 3.16 -4.34 21.62
N GLN A 23 1.93 -4.12 21.13
CA GLN A 23 0.94 -3.31 21.83
C GLN A 23 0.61 -3.87 23.22
N GLY A 24 0.45 -5.19 23.34
CA GLY A 24 0.16 -5.86 24.62
C GLY A 24 1.32 -5.74 25.62
N GLU A 25 2.56 -5.81 25.15
CA GLU A 25 3.74 -5.65 26.00
C GLU A 25 4.03 -4.19 26.39
N MET A 26 3.65 -3.24 25.53
CA MET A 26 3.98 -1.82 25.69
C MET A 26 2.75 -0.90 25.51
N PRO A 27 1.66 -1.11 26.29
CA PRO A 27 0.37 -0.43 26.05
C PRO A 27 0.41 1.08 26.25
N ASN A 28 1.37 1.59 27.03
CA ASN A 28 1.55 3.03 27.24
C ASN A 28 2.47 3.70 26.21
N ALA A 29 3.22 2.91 25.42
CA ALA A 29 4.14 3.42 24.42
C ALA A 29 3.58 3.34 23.00
N ILE A 30 2.57 2.50 22.75
CA ILE A 30 1.98 2.32 21.41
C ILE A 30 0.51 2.71 21.46
N VAL A 31 0.16 3.84 20.82
CA VAL A 31 -1.21 4.37 20.80
C VAL A 31 -1.97 4.05 19.50
N CYS A 32 -1.27 3.57 18.48
CA CYS A 32 -1.90 3.15 17.22
C CYS A 32 -2.85 1.98 17.50
N ALA A 33 -4.11 2.07 17.05
CA ALA A 33 -5.14 1.02 17.16
C ALA A 33 -6.28 1.33 16.18
N ASP A 34 -7.28 0.46 16.08
CA ASP A 34 -8.53 0.78 15.37
C ASP A 34 -9.16 2.06 15.98
N GLY A 35 -9.60 2.97 15.11
CA GLY A 35 -10.03 4.32 15.47
C GLY A 35 -8.92 5.37 15.63
N CYS A 36 -7.64 5.00 15.49
CA CYS A 36 -6.57 5.97 15.29
C CYS A 36 -6.46 6.31 13.79
N SER A 37 -6.62 7.59 13.43
CA SER A 37 -6.61 8.05 12.02
C SER A 37 -5.57 9.13 11.72
N GLY A 38 -4.61 9.36 12.62
CA GLY A 38 -3.61 10.41 12.46
C GLY A 38 -2.73 10.26 11.21
N CYS A 39 -2.45 9.02 10.82
CA CYS A 39 -1.73 8.67 9.58
C CYS A 39 -2.65 8.40 8.38
N CYS A 40 -3.98 8.35 8.57
CA CYS A 40 -4.93 8.00 7.51
C CYS A 40 -5.29 9.22 6.64
N ARG A 41 -4.28 9.90 6.10
CA ARG A 41 -4.38 11.12 5.30
C ARG A 41 -3.25 11.19 4.28
N GLY A 42 -3.44 11.97 3.22
CA GLY A 42 -2.48 12.07 2.12
C GLY A 42 -2.65 10.97 1.08
N LEU A 43 -1.66 10.82 0.22
CA LEU A 43 -1.55 9.63 -0.64
C LEU A 43 -0.46 8.74 -0.06
N PHE A 44 -0.72 7.44 -0.14
CA PHE A 44 0.27 6.40 0.09
C PHE A 44 0.21 5.52 -1.14
N ASP A 45 1.38 5.26 -1.71
CA ASP A 45 1.55 4.20 -2.68
C ASP A 45 1.40 2.85 -1.98
N ILE A 46 0.79 1.93 -2.71
CA ILE A 46 0.56 0.55 -2.31
C ILE A 46 0.74 -0.32 -3.54
N SER A 47 1.20 -1.55 -3.33
CA SER A 47 1.25 -2.52 -4.42
C SER A 47 -0.13 -2.81 -4.99
N LEU A 48 -0.20 -3.28 -6.24
CA LEU A 48 -1.44 -3.75 -6.84
C LEU A 48 -2.03 -4.96 -6.08
N LEU A 49 -1.18 -5.76 -5.42
CA LEU A 49 -1.64 -6.86 -4.59
C LEU A 49 -2.37 -6.33 -3.34
N ASP A 50 -1.81 -5.30 -2.70
CA ASP A 50 -2.49 -4.54 -1.65
C ASP A 50 -3.80 -3.92 -2.16
N ALA A 51 -3.78 -3.28 -3.32
CA ALA A 51 -4.96 -2.66 -3.92
C ALA A 51 -6.07 -3.69 -4.20
N CYS A 52 -5.71 -4.87 -4.71
CA CYS A 52 -6.63 -5.97 -4.97
C CYS A 52 -7.25 -6.50 -3.66
N LEU A 53 -6.44 -6.68 -2.61
CA LEU A 53 -6.95 -7.08 -1.29
C LEU A 53 -7.85 -6.01 -0.67
N LEU A 54 -7.46 -4.73 -0.78
CA LEU A 54 -8.23 -3.61 -0.27
C LEU A 54 -9.59 -3.50 -0.97
N ARG A 55 -9.59 -3.69 -2.31
CA ARG A 55 -10.80 -3.75 -3.13
C ARG A 55 -11.71 -4.90 -2.69
N ALA A 56 -11.17 -6.07 -2.41
CA ALA A 56 -11.96 -7.20 -1.90
C ALA A 56 -12.63 -6.89 -0.55
N GLY A 57 -12.01 -6.09 0.32
CA GLY A 57 -12.63 -5.58 1.55
C GLY A 57 -13.73 -4.56 1.27
N PHE A 58 -13.48 -3.63 0.36
CA PHE A 58 -14.45 -2.60 -0.05
C PHE A 58 -15.70 -3.19 -0.71
N ASP A 59 -15.56 -4.21 -1.56
CA ASP A 59 -16.68 -4.83 -2.26
C ASP A 59 -17.67 -5.50 -1.31
N GLN A 60 -17.27 -5.82 -0.08
CA GLN A 60 -18.13 -6.37 0.97
C GLN A 60 -18.95 -5.29 1.70
N LEU A 61 -18.66 -4.00 1.51
CA LEU A 61 -19.39 -2.91 2.14
C LEU A 61 -20.80 -2.75 1.54
N PRO A 62 -21.78 -2.21 2.32
CA PRO A 62 -23.09 -1.86 1.79
C PRO A 62 -23.00 -0.89 0.62
N ALA A 63 -23.88 -1.04 -0.38
CA ALA A 63 -23.84 -0.23 -1.61
C ALA A 63 -23.83 1.29 -1.36
N VAL A 64 -24.58 1.76 -0.35
CA VAL A 64 -24.61 3.18 0.05
C VAL A 64 -23.27 3.67 0.59
N ILE A 65 -22.55 2.82 1.33
CA ILE A 65 -21.21 3.13 1.85
C ILE A 65 -20.20 3.12 0.71
N ARG A 66 -20.28 2.12 -0.18
CA ARG A 66 -19.41 2.04 -1.36
C ARG A 66 -19.53 3.28 -2.24
N ALA A 67 -20.76 3.74 -2.51
CA ALA A 67 -21.00 4.95 -3.28
C ALA A 67 -20.33 6.19 -2.66
N GLY A 68 -20.39 6.34 -1.32
CA GLY A 68 -19.71 7.43 -0.63
C GLY A 68 -18.18 7.37 -0.70
N VAL A 69 -17.61 6.16 -0.61
CA VAL A 69 -16.16 5.95 -0.77
C VAL A 69 -15.71 6.23 -2.21
N VAL A 70 -16.47 5.76 -3.21
CA VAL A 70 -16.20 6.00 -4.64
C VAL A 70 -16.23 7.49 -4.95
N ALA A 71 -17.24 8.23 -4.47
CA ALA A 71 -17.30 9.68 -4.70
C ALA A 71 -16.07 10.42 -4.13
N LYS A 72 -15.57 10.01 -2.95
CA LYS A 72 -14.31 10.56 -2.38
C LYS A 72 -13.10 10.19 -3.22
N ALA A 73 -13.02 8.95 -3.70
CA ALA A 73 -11.94 8.47 -4.56
C ALA A 73 -11.93 9.18 -5.92
N GLU A 74 -13.09 9.39 -6.55
CA GLU A 74 -13.24 10.14 -7.80
C GLU A 74 -12.85 11.60 -7.63
N THR A 75 -13.28 12.25 -6.54
CA THR A 75 -12.82 13.60 -6.19
C THR A 75 -11.29 13.63 -6.13
N ARG A 76 -10.70 12.62 -5.49
CA ARG A 76 -9.24 12.54 -5.40
C ARG A 76 -8.56 12.29 -6.73
N LEU A 77 -9.15 11.46 -7.59
CA LEU A 77 -8.65 11.21 -8.94
C LEU A 77 -8.61 12.51 -9.77
N VAL A 78 -9.60 13.38 -9.66
CA VAL A 78 -9.60 14.68 -10.34
C VAL A 78 -8.37 15.50 -9.94
N ASP A 79 -8.10 15.65 -8.64
CA ASP A 79 -6.90 16.37 -8.15
C ASP A 79 -5.62 15.77 -8.73
N LEU A 80 -5.54 14.44 -8.79
CA LEU A 80 -4.37 13.73 -9.32
C LEU A 80 -4.21 13.91 -10.82
N GLN A 81 -5.31 13.95 -11.58
CA GLN A 81 -5.29 14.17 -13.03
C GLN A 81 -4.98 15.62 -13.40
N GLU A 82 -5.34 16.59 -12.55
CA GLU A 82 -4.90 17.97 -12.71
C GLU A 82 -3.38 18.08 -12.55
N ARG A 83 -2.80 17.35 -11.58
CA ARG A 83 -1.35 17.30 -11.38
C ARG A 83 -0.65 16.45 -12.46
N TRP A 84 -1.29 15.38 -12.90
CA TRP A 84 -0.75 14.38 -13.84
C TRP A 84 -1.78 14.07 -14.93
N PRO A 85 -1.86 14.87 -16.00
CA PRO A 85 -2.88 14.72 -17.05
C PRO A 85 -2.89 13.36 -17.78
N GLY A 86 -1.78 12.63 -17.74
CA GLY A 86 -1.68 11.27 -18.30
C GLY A 86 -2.15 10.15 -17.36
N PHE A 87 -2.48 10.47 -16.11
CA PHE A 87 -2.85 9.47 -15.11
C PHE A 87 -4.23 8.89 -15.43
N SER A 88 -4.23 7.66 -15.92
CA SER A 88 -5.39 6.99 -16.52
C SER A 88 -5.41 5.51 -16.13
N PRO A 89 -6.55 4.81 -16.29
CA PRO A 89 -6.62 3.37 -16.00
C PRO A 89 -5.46 2.58 -16.64
N PRO A 90 -4.81 1.67 -15.89
CA PRO A 90 -5.23 1.13 -14.60
C PRO A 90 -4.69 1.90 -13.37
N TYR A 91 -4.32 3.18 -13.51
CA TYR A 91 -3.88 4.08 -12.43
C TYR A 91 -2.60 3.63 -11.73
N LEU A 92 -1.60 3.24 -12.52
CA LEU A 92 -0.31 2.79 -12.03
C LEU A 92 0.72 3.92 -12.00
N LEU A 93 1.56 3.90 -10.95
CA LEU A 93 2.62 4.89 -10.72
C LEU A 93 3.88 4.60 -11.53
N ASN A 94 4.13 3.34 -11.90
CA ASN A 94 5.38 2.88 -12.53
C ASN A 94 5.61 3.44 -13.95
N HIS A 95 4.65 4.19 -14.50
CA HIS A 95 4.78 4.90 -15.78
C HIS A 95 4.94 6.41 -15.59
N MET A 96 4.94 6.87 -14.35
CA MET A 96 5.17 8.25 -14.00
C MET A 96 6.63 8.42 -13.63
N ASP A 97 7.19 9.57 -13.98
CA ASP A 97 8.53 9.94 -13.52
C ASP A 97 8.55 9.96 -11.98
N ASP A 98 9.47 9.19 -11.39
CA ASP A 98 9.62 9.01 -9.94
C ASP A 98 9.70 10.35 -9.20
N SER A 99 10.32 11.37 -9.81
CA SER A 99 10.40 12.71 -9.20
C SER A 99 9.03 13.36 -9.00
N LEU A 100 8.00 12.93 -9.72
CA LEU A 100 6.66 13.50 -9.66
C LEU A 100 5.85 13.03 -8.46
N TRP A 101 6.14 11.83 -7.94
CA TRP A 101 5.34 11.19 -6.89
C TRP A 101 6.13 10.77 -5.64
N THR A 102 7.46 10.72 -5.68
CA THR A 102 8.29 10.46 -4.48
C THR A 102 8.27 11.64 -3.50
N GLU A 103 8.14 12.88 -4.00
CA GLU A 103 7.95 14.10 -3.19
C GLU A 103 6.46 14.35 -2.88
N MET A 104 5.88 13.38 -2.18
CA MET A 104 4.55 13.48 -1.61
C MET A 104 4.51 14.60 -0.57
N PRO A 105 3.60 15.60 -0.68
CA PRO A 105 3.58 16.70 0.27
C PRO A 105 3.24 16.14 1.66
N GLU A 106 4.17 16.19 2.62
CA GLU A 106 3.93 15.81 4.03
C GLU A 106 2.68 16.52 4.63
N ASN A 107 2.36 17.68 4.04
CA ASN A 107 1.24 18.55 4.38
C ASN A 107 -0.08 18.19 3.68
N ASP A 108 -0.15 17.10 2.93
CA ASP A 108 -1.43 16.63 2.42
C ASP A 108 -2.27 16.06 3.57
N LEU A 109 -3.31 16.82 3.92
CA LEU A 109 -4.24 16.49 4.99
C LEU A 109 -5.52 15.82 4.47
N THR A 110 -5.59 15.49 3.18
CA THR A 110 -6.76 14.87 2.56
C THR A 110 -7.04 13.53 3.23
N PRO A 111 -8.20 13.34 3.89
CA PRO A 111 -8.49 12.07 4.58
C PRO A 111 -8.57 10.89 3.60
N CYS A 112 -8.11 9.73 4.05
CA CYS A 112 -8.28 8.49 3.30
C CYS A 112 -9.78 8.26 2.98
N PRO A 113 -10.14 7.89 1.74
CA PRO A 113 -11.55 7.74 1.34
C PRO A 113 -12.28 6.65 2.12
N LEU A 114 -11.54 5.67 2.66
CA LEU A 114 -12.05 4.55 3.46
C LEU A 114 -12.30 4.90 4.94
N LEU A 115 -12.12 6.16 5.36
CA LEU A 115 -12.52 6.59 6.69
C LEU A 115 -14.02 6.88 6.79
N ASP A 116 -14.65 6.36 7.84
CA ASP A 116 -15.98 6.77 8.27
C ASP A 116 -15.94 8.18 8.92
N PRO A 117 -17.09 8.84 9.14
CA PRO A 117 -17.13 10.17 9.77
C PRO A 117 -16.58 10.22 11.21
N ALA A 118 -16.45 9.07 11.88
CA ALA A 118 -15.84 8.95 13.20
C ALA A 118 -14.33 8.69 13.14
N GLY A 119 -13.74 8.62 11.93
CA GLY A 119 -12.31 8.38 11.72
C GLY A 119 -11.91 6.91 11.81
N ARG A 120 -12.84 5.96 11.72
CA ARG A 120 -12.50 4.52 11.66
C ARG A 120 -12.37 4.05 10.22
N CYS A 121 -11.43 3.13 9.98
CA CYS A 121 -11.29 2.52 8.67
C CYS A 121 -12.43 1.54 8.42
N LEU A 122 -13.21 1.76 7.35
CA LEU A 122 -14.34 0.92 6.94
C LEU A 122 -13.92 -0.53 6.61
N VAL A 123 -12.64 -0.73 6.29
CA VAL A 123 -12.07 -2.02 5.85
C VAL A 123 -10.80 -2.35 6.63
N TYR A 124 -10.75 -2.04 7.93
CA TYR A 124 -9.53 -2.14 8.75
C TYR A 124 -8.80 -3.49 8.63
N ALA A 125 -9.53 -4.61 8.54
CA ALA A 125 -8.96 -5.95 8.38
C ALA A 125 -8.32 -6.22 7.00
N TYR A 126 -8.65 -5.40 6.00
CA TYR A 126 -8.15 -5.45 4.62
C TYR A 126 -7.19 -4.28 4.30
N ARG A 127 -6.74 -3.54 5.32
CA ARG A 127 -5.78 -2.44 5.14
C ARG A 127 -4.54 -2.92 4.35
N PRO A 128 -3.79 -2.05 3.69
CA PRO A 128 -2.54 -2.42 3.01
C PRO A 128 -1.39 -2.80 3.97
N MET A 129 -0.27 -3.33 3.46
CA MET A 129 0.93 -3.57 4.28
C MET A 129 1.50 -2.27 4.86
N THR A 130 1.59 -1.20 4.05
CA THR A 130 2.10 0.11 4.51
C THR A 130 1.36 0.63 5.75
N CYS A 131 0.03 0.46 5.80
CA CYS A 131 -0.78 0.85 6.95
C CYS A 131 -0.52 0.00 8.22
N ARG A 132 0.00 -1.22 8.08
CA ARG A 132 0.39 -2.07 9.22
C ARG A 132 1.78 -1.74 9.74
N LEU A 133 2.69 -1.37 8.84
CA LEU A 133 4.10 -1.13 9.18
C LEU A 133 4.34 0.27 9.77
N HIS A 134 3.60 1.30 9.36
CA HIS A 134 3.87 2.70 9.74
C HIS A 134 3.93 2.97 11.26
N GLY A 135 3.24 2.17 12.09
CA GLY A 135 3.16 2.42 13.53
C GLY A 135 4.46 2.23 14.29
N LEU A 136 5.35 1.35 13.84
CA LEU A 136 6.54 0.89 14.56
C LEU A 136 7.76 0.89 13.63
N PRO A 137 8.99 1.08 14.15
CA PRO A 137 10.18 0.94 13.31
C PRO A 137 10.33 -0.51 12.83
N GLN A 138 10.96 -0.67 11.66
CA GLN A 138 11.20 -1.97 11.03
C GLN A 138 12.65 -2.38 11.29
N ILE A 139 12.85 -3.08 12.41
CA ILE A 139 14.17 -3.54 12.87
C ILE A 139 14.21 -5.06 12.76
N ASP A 140 15.12 -5.58 11.97
CA ASP A 140 15.26 -7.01 11.75
C ASP A 140 15.83 -7.74 12.97
N LEU A 141 15.69 -9.07 13.03
CA LEU A 141 16.31 -9.90 14.06
C LEU A 141 17.83 -9.68 14.15
N SER A 142 18.49 -9.49 13.00
CA SER A 142 19.91 -9.15 12.91
C SER A 142 20.27 -7.80 13.55
N GLY A 143 19.29 -6.92 13.77
CA GLY A 143 19.47 -5.53 14.18
C GLY A 143 19.60 -4.56 13.00
N GLU A 144 19.57 -5.05 11.75
CA GLU A 144 19.46 -4.20 10.57
C GLU A 144 18.18 -3.37 10.62
N ILE A 145 18.29 -2.07 10.31
CA ILE A 145 17.16 -1.15 10.28
C ILE A 145 16.71 -1.00 8.83
N PHE A 146 15.57 -1.59 8.49
CA PHE A 146 14.93 -1.43 7.18
C PHE A 146 14.24 -0.07 7.08
N LEU A 147 13.52 0.34 8.14
CA LEU A 147 12.92 1.65 8.28
C LEU A 147 13.04 2.12 9.73
N GLY A 148 13.72 3.25 9.92
CA GLY A 148 13.95 3.85 11.24
C GLY A 148 12.85 4.80 11.70
N GLU A 149 11.80 5.01 10.91
CA GLU A 149 10.71 5.93 11.22
C GLU A 149 9.57 5.23 11.95
N TRP A 150 8.83 5.97 12.77
CA TRP A 150 7.65 5.49 13.48
C TRP A 150 6.65 6.61 13.71
N CYS A 151 5.43 6.26 14.12
CA CYS A 151 4.40 7.23 14.44
C CYS A 151 4.86 8.18 15.56
N SER A 152 4.79 9.50 15.31
CA SER A 152 5.18 10.55 16.28
C SER A 152 4.37 10.56 17.59
N ARG A 153 3.29 9.77 17.67
CA ARG A 153 2.49 9.58 18.88
C ARG A 153 2.90 8.35 19.70
N ASN A 154 3.71 7.46 19.13
CA ASN A 154 4.27 6.31 19.82
C ASN A 154 5.61 6.67 20.47
N PHE A 155 6.00 5.94 21.51
CA PHE A 155 7.29 6.01 22.19
C PHE A 155 7.67 7.43 22.67
N ILE A 156 6.70 8.22 23.15
CA ILE A 156 6.98 9.57 23.69
C ILE A 156 8.01 9.50 24.81
N GLY A 157 9.19 10.08 24.58
CA GLY A 157 10.30 10.07 25.54
C GLY A 157 11.12 8.78 25.57
N LEU A 158 10.92 7.87 24.61
CA LEU A 158 11.66 6.62 24.46
C LEU A 158 12.22 6.51 23.04
N ASN A 159 13.37 5.85 22.89
CA ASN A 159 13.92 5.50 21.58
C ASN A 159 13.55 4.05 21.24
N PRO A 160 12.60 3.80 20.32
CA PRO A 160 12.20 2.44 19.98
C PRO A 160 13.29 1.65 19.24
N LEU A 161 14.29 2.32 18.64
CA LEU A 161 15.41 1.65 17.98
C LEU A 161 16.29 0.84 18.95
N GLU A 162 16.20 1.13 20.25
CA GLU A 162 16.94 0.45 21.31
C GLU A 162 16.13 -0.70 21.96
N ILE A 163 14.91 -0.95 21.51
CA ILE A 163 14.01 -1.96 22.11
C ILE A 163 14.11 -3.26 21.32
N ASP A 164 14.94 -4.20 21.80
CA ASP A 164 15.14 -5.51 21.15
C ASP A 164 13.84 -6.30 20.90
N LYS A 165 12.81 -6.07 21.72
CA LYS A 165 11.51 -6.74 21.57
C LYS A 165 10.73 -6.31 20.32
N LEU A 166 11.03 -5.13 19.78
CA LEU A 166 10.45 -4.65 18.53
C LEU A 166 11.07 -5.33 17.30
N ARG A 167 12.12 -6.13 17.47
CA ARG A 167 12.72 -6.85 16.34
C ARG A 167 11.73 -7.89 15.79
N HIS A 168 11.69 -7.99 14.47
CA HIS A 168 10.90 -8.98 13.75
C HIS A 168 11.72 -9.52 12.58
N ASP A 169 11.33 -10.67 12.01
CA ASP A 169 12.01 -11.21 10.82
C ASP A 169 11.55 -10.45 9.56
N PHE A 170 11.94 -9.19 9.47
CA PHE A 170 11.57 -8.30 8.37
C PHE A 170 12.23 -8.71 7.07
N GLN A 171 13.45 -9.25 7.13
CA GLN A 171 14.12 -9.80 5.96
C GLN A 171 13.28 -10.93 5.32
N GLN A 172 12.81 -11.90 6.12
CA GLN A 172 11.91 -12.96 5.64
C GLN A 172 10.57 -12.38 5.16
N LEU A 173 9.98 -11.46 5.92
CA LEU A 173 8.67 -10.85 5.60
C LEU A 173 8.69 -10.14 4.24
N PHE A 174 9.69 -9.28 3.98
CA PHE A 174 9.81 -8.56 2.71
C PHE A 174 10.23 -9.47 1.56
N THR A 175 11.02 -10.52 1.82
CA THR A 175 11.31 -11.54 0.82
C THR A 175 10.04 -12.28 0.38
N GLU A 176 9.20 -12.66 1.34
CA GLU A 176 7.91 -13.32 1.05
C GLU A 176 6.94 -12.39 0.32
N GLU A 177 6.85 -11.12 0.74
CA GLU A 177 6.09 -10.10 0.02
C GLU A 177 6.55 -9.99 -1.43
N PHE A 178 7.84 -9.77 -1.66
CA PHE A 178 8.40 -9.62 -3.00
C PHE A 178 8.07 -10.80 -3.93
N ILE A 179 8.14 -12.03 -3.40
CA ILE A 179 7.75 -13.25 -4.14
C ILE A 179 6.27 -13.22 -4.52
N LEU A 180 5.40 -12.80 -3.60
CA LEU A 180 3.96 -12.71 -3.84
C LEU A 180 3.61 -11.59 -4.82
N LEU A 181 4.26 -10.43 -4.75
CA LEU A 181 4.09 -9.32 -5.68
C LEU A 181 4.45 -9.74 -7.11
N ARG A 182 5.61 -10.38 -7.30
CA ARG A 182 6.01 -10.92 -8.62
C ARG A 182 5.06 -11.96 -9.16
N ALA A 183 4.63 -12.90 -8.31
CA ALA A 183 3.68 -13.92 -8.71
C ALA A 183 2.33 -13.31 -9.11
N PHE A 184 1.88 -12.28 -8.39
CA PHE A 184 0.64 -11.57 -8.67
C PHE A 184 0.72 -10.78 -9.98
N ALA A 185 1.77 -10.01 -10.21
CA ALA A 185 2.00 -9.29 -11.46
C ALA A 185 2.00 -10.24 -12.67
N LYS A 186 2.70 -11.37 -12.52
CA LYS A 186 2.80 -12.39 -13.57
C LYS A 186 1.45 -13.03 -13.86
N GLU A 187 0.65 -13.34 -12.84
CA GLU A 187 -0.68 -13.91 -13.04
C GLU A 187 -1.67 -12.88 -13.62
N LEU A 188 -1.62 -11.62 -13.15
CA LEU A 188 -2.55 -10.58 -13.55
C LEU A 188 -2.31 -10.11 -15.00
N CYS A 189 -1.08 -9.72 -15.31
CA CYS A 189 -0.73 -9.02 -16.56
C CYS A 189 0.45 -9.63 -17.32
N GLY A 190 1.02 -10.74 -16.83
CA GLY A 190 2.14 -11.41 -17.49
C GLY A 190 3.49 -10.72 -17.35
N LEU A 191 3.59 -9.67 -16.52
CA LEU A 191 4.84 -8.99 -16.20
C LEU A 191 5.60 -9.73 -15.10
N ASP A 192 6.94 -9.74 -15.20
CA ASP A 192 7.82 -10.22 -14.13
C ASP A 192 8.35 -9.05 -13.31
N SER A 193 7.44 -8.35 -12.62
CA SER A 193 7.74 -7.18 -11.79
C SER A 193 7.23 -7.37 -10.36
N ALA A 194 8.00 -6.92 -9.37
CA ALA A 194 7.53 -6.78 -7.99
C ALA A 194 6.93 -5.38 -7.72
N GLU A 195 7.16 -4.45 -8.64
CA GLU A 195 6.82 -3.03 -8.53
C GLU A 195 5.71 -2.77 -9.53
N LEU A 196 4.48 -2.77 -9.02
CA LEU A 196 3.28 -2.35 -9.72
C LEU A 196 2.43 -1.67 -8.66
N ASP A 197 2.49 -0.35 -8.61
CA ASP A 197 2.02 0.44 -7.48
C ASP A 197 0.94 1.42 -7.91
N THR A 198 0.03 1.70 -7.00
CA THR A 198 -1.06 2.66 -7.16
C THR A 198 -1.25 3.40 -5.84
N PHE A 199 -2.04 4.48 -5.83
CA PHE A 199 -2.40 5.11 -4.56
C PHE A 199 -3.65 4.45 -3.95
N ILE A 200 -3.71 4.39 -2.61
CA ILE A 200 -4.89 3.91 -1.86
C ILE A 200 -6.24 4.38 -2.43
N PRO A 201 -6.48 5.68 -2.74
CA PRO A 201 -7.76 6.12 -3.29
C PRO A 201 -8.15 5.45 -4.62
N LEU A 202 -7.18 5.03 -5.43
CA LEU A 202 -7.41 4.50 -6.77
C LEU A 202 -7.72 3.01 -6.74
N ALA A 203 -7.34 2.29 -5.69
CA ALA A 203 -7.64 0.87 -5.55
C ALA A 203 -9.15 0.55 -5.68
N MET A 204 -10.03 1.50 -5.34
CA MET A 204 -11.50 1.31 -5.47
C MET A 204 -12.01 1.60 -6.89
N LEU A 205 -11.20 2.25 -7.71
CA LEU A 205 -11.52 2.62 -9.09
C LEU A 205 -10.88 1.66 -10.11
N ILE A 206 -9.87 0.87 -9.70
CA ILE A 206 -9.26 -0.16 -10.55
C ILE A 206 -10.24 -1.29 -10.81
N ASP A 207 -10.50 -1.59 -12.08
CA ASP A 207 -11.31 -2.73 -12.49
C ASP A 207 -10.43 -3.98 -12.68
N PHE A 208 -10.26 -4.77 -11.62
CA PHE A 208 -9.43 -5.99 -11.69
C PHE A 208 -10.04 -7.09 -12.56
N ASP A 209 -11.36 -7.13 -12.73
CA ASP A 209 -12.06 -8.21 -13.43
C ASP A 209 -12.39 -7.85 -14.89
N GLY A 210 -12.67 -6.58 -15.19
CA GLY A 210 -13.10 -6.10 -16.50
C GLY A 210 -12.03 -5.41 -17.35
N PHE A 211 -10.88 -5.05 -16.78
CA PHE A 211 -9.77 -4.46 -17.53
C PHE A 211 -8.94 -5.54 -18.25
N ASP A 212 -8.50 -5.26 -19.49
CA ASP A 212 -7.66 -6.18 -20.27
C ASP A 212 -6.19 -6.10 -19.83
N TRP A 213 -5.91 -6.73 -18.68
CA TRP A 213 -4.57 -6.75 -18.07
C TRP A 213 -3.51 -7.44 -18.94
N GLN A 214 -3.90 -8.42 -19.75
CA GLN A 214 -2.95 -9.14 -20.61
C GLN A 214 -2.52 -8.26 -21.77
N ALA A 215 -3.46 -7.63 -22.48
CA ALA A 215 -3.12 -6.66 -23.53
C ALA A 215 -2.32 -5.49 -22.97
N TRP A 216 -2.70 -4.98 -21.80
CA TRP A 216 -1.95 -3.92 -21.12
C TRP A 216 -0.51 -4.37 -20.79
N GLY A 217 -0.31 -5.55 -20.22
CA GLY A 217 1.03 -6.06 -19.88
C GLY A 217 1.90 -6.42 -21.09
N GLU A 218 1.30 -6.76 -22.23
CA GLU A 218 2.00 -6.89 -23.52
C GLU A 218 2.49 -5.53 -24.01
N GLN A 219 1.63 -4.50 -23.95
CA GLN A 219 1.99 -3.13 -24.29
C GLN A 219 3.16 -2.62 -23.44
N GLN A 220 3.12 -2.86 -22.12
CA GLN A 220 4.21 -2.44 -21.22
C GLN A 220 5.56 -3.09 -21.55
N ARG A 221 5.56 -4.39 -21.89
CA ARG A 221 6.79 -5.06 -22.34
C ARG A 221 7.35 -4.44 -23.61
N ALA A 222 6.49 -4.10 -24.57
CA ALA A 222 6.91 -3.46 -25.82
C ALA A 222 7.51 -2.06 -25.58
N ASP A 223 6.95 -1.30 -24.65
CA ASP A 223 7.42 0.05 -24.31
C ASP A 223 8.79 0.03 -23.61
N PHE A 224 9.00 -0.90 -22.67
CA PHE A 224 10.29 -1.10 -22.02
C PHE A 224 11.39 -1.48 -23.03
N HIS A 225 11.10 -2.39 -23.97
CA HIS A 225 12.05 -2.76 -25.01
C HIS A 225 12.41 -1.59 -25.94
N ARG A 226 11.44 -0.74 -26.29
CA ARG A 226 11.70 0.46 -27.11
C ARG A 226 12.59 1.47 -26.38
N ALA A 227 12.29 1.77 -25.12
CA ALA A 227 13.10 2.70 -24.32
C ALA A 227 14.56 2.22 -24.18
N GLY A 228 14.78 0.93 -23.97
CA GLY A 228 16.12 0.33 -23.89
C GLY A 228 16.93 0.43 -25.19
N HIS A 229 16.28 0.36 -26.35
CA HIS A 229 16.93 0.50 -27.66
C HIS A 229 17.31 1.95 -28.00
N GLU A 230 16.53 2.94 -27.57
CA GLU A 230 16.84 4.36 -27.78
C GLU A 230 18.02 4.84 -26.91
N SER A 231 18.19 4.27 -25.71
CA SER A 231 19.33 4.56 -24.82
C SER A 231 20.66 3.88 -25.21
N ALA A 232 20.64 2.88 -26.10
CA ALA A 232 21.85 2.16 -26.56
C ALA A 232 22.40 2.68 -27.89
N GLY A 233 21.80 3.74 -28.46
CA GLY A 233 22.19 4.36 -29.72
C GLY A 233 22.93 5.69 -29.52
N PHE A 234 24.06 5.68 -28.82
CA PHE A 234 25.06 6.76 -28.83
C PHE A 234 26.48 6.20 -28.74
#